data_AF-A0A930AM53-F1
#
_entry.id   AF-A0A930AM53-F1
#
_cell.length_a   1.000
_cell.length_b   1.000
_cell.length_c   1.000
_cell.angle_alpha   90.00
_cell.angle_beta   90.00
_cell.angle_gamma   90.00
#
_symmetry.space_group_name_H-M   'P 1'
#
loop_
_entity.id
_entity.type
_entity.pdbx_description
1 polymer ?
#
loop_
_entity_poly.entity_id
_entity_poly.type
_entity_poly.pdbx_seq_one_letter_code
_entity_poly.pdbx_strand_id
1 'polypeptide(L)' 'LEYGIAEKDANHLWALEKNIKAIAFYKRHGFNTTNKKKYEEDTTEFLVRMER' A
#
# COMPACT_ATOMS: atom_id res chain seq x y z
N LEU A 1 -12.17 -6.60 7.75
CA LEU A 1 -10.88 -6.20 7.13
C LEU A 1 -10.95 -4.73 6.65
N GLU A 2 -11.54 -3.84 7.45
CA GLU A 2 -11.74 -2.41 7.10
C GLU A 2 -10.78 -1.48 7.88
N TYR A 3 -9.73 -2.02 8.49
CA TYR A 3 -9.01 -1.34 9.56
C TYR A 3 -7.84 -0.43 9.10
N GLY A 4 -7.60 -0.26 7.79
CA GLY A 4 -6.39 0.40 7.29
C GLY A 4 -6.56 1.82 6.75
N ILE A 5 -7.77 2.21 6.34
CA ILE A 5 -7.98 3.44 5.54
C ILE A 5 -8.85 4.46 6.26
N ALA A 6 -9.63 4.06 7.28
CA ALA A 6 -10.75 4.87 7.76
C ALA A 6 -10.40 5.98 8.77
N GLU A 7 -9.21 5.99 9.39
CA GLU A 7 -8.94 6.89 10.53
C GLU A 7 -7.85 7.95 10.30
N LYS A 8 -7.14 7.93 9.18
CA LYS A 8 -6.17 8.98 8.87
C LYS A 8 -6.41 9.49 7.47
N ASP A 9 -6.41 10.82 7.31
CA ASP A 9 -6.38 11.57 6.05
C ASP A 9 -5.08 11.25 5.26
N ALA A 10 -4.90 9.97 4.98
CA ALA A 10 -3.68 9.40 4.45
C ALA A 10 -3.77 9.51 2.93
N ASN A 11 -3.25 10.62 2.40
CA ASN A 11 -3.05 10.81 0.97
C ASN A 11 -2.06 9.79 0.35
N HIS A 12 -1.37 9.01 1.20
CA HIS A 12 -0.47 7.94 0.80
C HIS A 12 -0.46 6.79 1.80
N LEU A 13 -0.25 5.57 1.32
CA LEU A 13 -0.09 4.34 2.11
C LEU A 13 1.04 3.47 1.55
N TRP A 14 1.48 2.49 2.33
CA TRP A 14 2.42 1.46 1.88
C TRP A 14 1.73 0.10 1.91
N ALA A 15 1.90 -0.68 0.84
CA ALA A 15 1.36 -2.03 0.73
C ALA A 15 2.49 -3.02 0.37
N LEU A 16 2.44 -4.24 0.88
CA LEU A 16 3.36 -5.31 0.47
C LEU A 16 3.22 -5.57 -1.03
N GLU A 17 4.35 -5.50 -1.75
CA GLU A 17 4.41 -5.68 -3.20
C GLU A 17 3.85 -7.04 -3.63
N LYS A 18 4.20 -8.11 -2.88
CA LYS A 18 3.69 -9.46 -3.17
C LYS A 18 2.20 -9.63 -2.92
N ASN A 19 1.57 -8.74 -2.13
CA ASN A 19 0.16 -8.86 -1.78
C ASN A 19 -0.73 -8.21 -2.84
N ILE A 20 -0.88 -8.92 -3.97
CA ILE A 20 -1.69 -8.49 -5.11
C ILE A 20 -3.14 -8.18 -4.70
N LYS A 21 -3.69 -8.93 -3.73
CA LYS A 21 -5.06 -8.70 -3.22
C LYS A 21 -5.18 -7.36 -2.50
N ALA A 22 -4.20 -7.00 -1.65
CA ALA A 22 -4.18 -5.71 -0.98
C ALA A 22 -4.01 -4.56 -1.99
N ILE A 23 -3.11 -4.70 -2.96
CA ILE A 23 -2.91 -3.68 -4.00
C ILE A 23 -4.19 -3.48 -4.83
N ALA A 24 -4.86 -4.57 -5.24
CA ALA A 24 -6.13 -4.49 -5.97
C ALA A 24 -7.24 -3.83 -5.12
N PHE A 25 -7.29 -4.14 -3.83
CA PHE A 25 -8.21 -3.50 -2.90
C PHE A 25 -7.99 -1.99 -2.83
N TYR A 26 -6.76 -1.53 -2.64
CA TYR A 26 -6.42 -0.10 -2.58
C TYR A 26 -6.67 0.61 -3.91
N LYS A 27 -6.36 -0.03 -5.05
CA LYS A 27 -6.71 0.48 -6.40
C LYS A 27 -8.20 0.72 -6.57
N ARG A 28 -9.03 -0.20 -6.08
CA ARG A 28 -10.51 -0.04 -6.10
C ARG A 28 -10.98 1.15 -5.24
N HIS A 29 -10.22 1.53 -4.24
CA HIS A 29 -10.53 2.65 -3.33
C HIS A 29 -9.88 3.98 -3.78
N GLY A 30 -9.31 4.03 -5.00
CA GLY A 30 -8.76 5.24 -5.60
C GLY A 30 -7.25 5.43 -5.44
N PHE A 31 -6.55 4.50 -4.80
CA PHE A 31 -5.09 4.60 -4.66
C PHE A 31 -4.36 4.01 -5.88
N ASN A 32 -3.36 4.69 -6.40
CA ASN A 32 -2.49 4.20 -7.47
C ASN A 32 -1.09 3.88 -6.94
N THR A 33 -0.48 2.82 -7.48
CA THR A 33 0.91 2.49 -7.19
C THR A 33 1.85 3.54 -7.75
N THR A 34 2.79 4.00 -6.94
CA THR A 34 3.86 4.91 -7.36
C THR A 34 5.12 4.14 -7.71
N ASN A 35 6.14 4.84 -8.22
CA ASN A 35 7.48 4.27 -8.44
C ASN A 35 8.32 4.17 -7.15
N LYS A 36 7.78 4.56 -5.98
CA LYS A 36 8.50 4.50 -4.71
C LYS A 36 8.31 3.12 -4.07
N LYS A 37 9.43 2.47 -3.78
CA LYS A 37 9.50 1.20 -3.06
C LYS A 37 10.41 1.34 -1.85
N LYS A 38 10.07 0.64 -0.78
CA LYS A 38 10.90 0.53 0.42
C LYS A 38 11.16 -0.93 0.71
N TYR A 39 12.43 -1.28 0.95
CA TYR A 39 12.77 -2.57 1.51
C TYR A 39 12.39 -2.57 3.00
N GLU A 40 11.63 -3.57 3.42
CA GLU A 40 11.35 -3.74 4.83
C GLU A 40 12.55 -4.44 5.48
N GLU A 41 13.36 -3.66 6.20
CA GLU A 41 14.52 -4.15 6.93
C GLU A 41 14.12 -5.33 7.84
N ASP A 42 14.97 -6.35 7.89
CA ASP A 42 14.73 -7.64 8.55
C ASP A 42 13.74 -8.61 7.84
N THR A 43 13.27 -8.27 6.64
CA THR A 43 12.53 -9.21 5.76
C THR A 43 13.09 -9.20 4.35
N THR A 44 12.71 -10.16 3.49
CA THR A 44 13.01 -10.14 2.05
C THR A 44 11.95 -9.40 1.23
N GLU A 45 11.11 -8.60 1.88
CA GLU A 45 9.89 -8.05 1.30
C GLU A 45 10.04 -6.58 0.90
N PHE A 46 9.31 -6.22 -0.14
CA PHE A 46 9.23 -4.84 -0.61
C PHE A 46 7.84 -4.28 -0.33
N LEU A 47 7.81 -3.04 0.14
CA LEU A 47 6.61 -2.22 0.23
C LEU A 47 6.55 -1.29 -0.98
N VAL A 48 5.38 -1.18 -1.60
CA VAL A 48 5.08 -0.19 -2.63
C VAL A 48 4.27 0.95 -2.02
N ARG A 49 4.65 2.20 -2.32
CA ARG A 49 3.84 3.36 -1.92
C ARG A 49 2.70 3.52 -2.91
N MET A 50 1.50 3.70 -2.38
CA MET A 50 0.30 4.03 -3.14
C MET A 50 -0.25 5.38 -2.70
N GLU A 51 -0.77 6.17 -3.63
CA GLU A 51 -1.27 7.53 -3.41
C GLU A 51 -2.67 7.67 -4.03
N ARG A 52 -3.54 8.46 -3.39
CA ARG A 52 -4.92 8.68 -3.85
C ARG A 52 -5.03 9.91 -4.74
#